data_AF-A0A0D2KF94-F1
#
_entry.id   AF-A0A0D2KF94-F1
#
_cell.length_a   1.000
_cell.length_b   1.000
_cell.length_c   1.000
_cell.angle_alpha   90.00
_cell.angle_beta   90.00
_cell.angle_gamma   90.00
#
_symmetry.space_group_name_H-M   'P 1'
#
loop_
_entity.id
_entity.type
_entity.pdbx_description
1 polymer ?
#
loop_
_entity_poly.entity_id
_entity_poly.type
_entity_poly.pdbx_seq_one_letter_code
_entity_poly.pdbx_strand_id
1 'polypeptide(L)'
;MPHTDRPYRPKAEALEKPLARIRASVAPPEKKQKRKKGQQGAPPEETQQQAERPAAEALVIELYEDAEGTRAIDPSTANADAWLAGSLLRVGPDLFEVCINPPTVETLTLQAFPLVGYPLLPAAQLAFADADACRWRWLRRRAGGGDWEPVGGVGGGGACYAPAEEDEGCMLRVECTPARDGGGGGGNGGGGAAALGEPVSADCGPVLFDYCPTPLLDNNYRRQLVLEEVVAYQVGGGGRQR
;
A
#
# COMPACT_ATOMS: atom_id res chain seq x y z
N MET A 1 8.27 13.25 6.71
CA MET A 1 7.18 12.27 6.88
C MET A 1 7.78 11.06 7.57
N PRO A 2 7.31 10.64 8.76
CA PRO A 2 7.89 9.48 9.41
C PRO A 2 7.45 8.24 8.63
N HIS A 3 8.39 7.52 8.02
CA HIS A 3 8.19 6.12 7.68
C HIS A 3 7.81 5.44 8.98
N THR A 4 6.56 4.99 9.11
CA THR A 4 6.22 3.97 10.09
C THR A 4 7.00 2.75 9.67
N ASP A 5 8.15 2.55 10.32
CA ASP A 5 9.01 1.40 10.16
C ASP A 5 8.17 0.17 10.56
N ARG A 6 7.46 -0.41 9.59
CA ARG A 6 6.71 -1.65 9.79
C ARG A 6 7.77 -2.66 10.21
N PRO A 7 7.74 -3.17 11.46
CA PRO A 7 8.84 -3.95 11.97
C PRO A 7 9.02 -5.18 11.09
N TYR A 8 10.11 -5.20 10.34
CA TYR A 8 10.48 -6.30 9.47
C TYR A 8 10.54 -7.58 10.31
N ARG A 9 9.65 -8.53 10.02
CA ARG A 9 9.65 -9.82 10.71
C ARG A 9 10.70 -10.73 10.06
N PRO A 10 11.56 -11.40 10.84
CA PRO A 10 12.50 -12.37 10.28
C PRO A 10 11.80 -13.44 9.44
N LYS A 11 12.19 -13.58 8.17
CA LYS A 11 11.61 -14.57 7.25
C LYS A 11 12.03 -16.01 7.57
N ALA A 12 13.26 -16.17 8.07
CA ALA A 12 13.88 -17.48 8.32
C ALA A 12 13.71 -18.00 9.76
N GLU A 13 13.01 -17.27 10.64
CA GLU A 13 12.74 -17.80 11.98
C GLU A 13 11.68 -18.92 11.91
N ALA A 14 11.73 -19.88 12.83
CA ALA A 14 10.72 -20.93 12.93
C ALA A 14 9.33 -20.35 13.26
N LEU A 15 8.28 -20.91 12.65
CA LEU A 15 6.86 -20.55 12.81
C LEU A 15 6.40 -20.48 14.28
N GLU A 16 6.96 -21.30 15.16
CA GLU A 16 6.68 -21.25 16.60
C GLU A 16 6.85 -19.85 17.22
N LYS A 17 7.81 -19.05 16.73
CA LYS A 17 8.10 -17.70 17.26
C LYS A 17 6.99 -16.70 16.94
N PRO A 18 6.53 -16.52 15.68
CA PRO A 18 5.37 -15.69 15.39
C PRO A 18 4.11 -16.16 16.09
N LEU A 19 3.83 -17.46 16.17
CA LEU A 19 2.65 -17.98 16.88
C LEU A 19 2.72 -17.63 18.39
N ALA A 20 3.89 -17.77 19.02
CA ALA A 20 4.11 -17.34 20.40
C ALA A 20 3.92 -15.82 20.59
N ARG A 21 4.29 -15.00 19.61
CA ARG A 21 4.04 -13.54 19.65
C ARG A 21 2.54 -13.22 19.56
N ILE A 22 1.81 -13.87 18.66
CA ILE A 22 0.35 -13.74 18.57
C ILE A 22 -0.28 -14.15 19.91
N ARG A 23 0.19 -15.24 20.52
CA ARG A 23 -0.25 -15.69 21.84
C ARG A 23 -0.05 -14.62 22.91
N ALA A 24 1.12 -13.99 22.94
CA ALA A 24 1.42 -12.92 23.89
C ALA A 24 0.56 -11.66 23.66
N SER A 25 0.16 -11.38 22.42
CA SER A 25 -0.72 -10.25 22.08
C SER A 25 -2.18 -10.48 22.44
N VAL A 26 -2.65 -11.73 22.40
CA VAL A 26 -4.03 -12.11 22.70
C VAL A 26 -4.24 -12.39 24.19
N ALA A 27 -3.19 -12.81 24.92
CA ALA A 27 -3.27 -13.07 26.35
C ALA A 27 -3.61 -11.80 27.15
N PRO A 28 -4.53 -11.87 28.14
CA PRO A 28 -4.85 -10.72 28.97
C PRO A 28 -3.62 -10.26 29.78
N PRO A 29 -3.44 -8.95 30.02
CA PRO A 29 -2.30 -8.45 30.77
C PRO A 29 -2.31 -9.02 32.19
N GLU A 30 -1.26 -9.75 32.56
CA GLU A 30 -1.13 -10.28 33.91
C GLU A 30 -1.11 -9.11 34.91
N LYS A 31 -2.12 -9.05 35.79
CA LYS A 31 -2.13 -8.13 36.94
C LYS A 31 -0.94 -8.50 37.81
N LYS A 32 0.19 -7.78 37.65
CA LYS A 32 1.35 -7.84 38.56
C LYS A 32 0.86 -7.57 39.98
N GLN A 33 0.65 -8.62 40.76
CA GLN A 33 0.40 -8.50 42.19
C GLN A 33 1.65 -7.89 42.84
N LYS A 34 1.53 -6.63 43.26
CA LYS A 34 2.50 -5.99 44.15
C LYS A 34 2.64 -6.85 45.41
N ARG A 35 3.77 -7.56 45.54
CA ARG A 35 4.18 -8.21 46.78
C ARG A 35 4.27 -7.15 47.90
N LYS A 36 3.28 -7.11 48.79
CA LYS A 36 3.30 -6.31 50.03
C LYS A 36 4.03 -7.12 51.10
N LYS A 37 5.09 -6.56 51.65
CA LYS A 37 6.00 -7.15 52.64
C LYS A 37 5.34 -7.17 54.03
N GLY A 38 5.06 -8.38 54.53
CA GLY A 38 4.98 -8.91 55.91
C GLY A 38 4.48 -8.09 57.11
N GLN A 39 3.53 -8.67 57.86
CA GLN A 39 3.66 -8.92 59.31
C GLN A 39 2.68 -10.03 59.79
N GLN A 40 3.09 -10.72 60.86
CA GLN A 40 2.71 -12.07 61.34
C GLN A 40 1.44 -12.15 62.22
N GLY A 41 0.79 -13.32 62.26
CA GLY A 41 -0.17 -13.76 63.30
C GLY A 41 -0.88 -15.08 62.93
N ALA A 42 -0.99 -16.03 63.87
CA ALA A 42 -1.26 -17.49 63.71
C ALA A 42 -2.78 -17.90 63.53
N PRO A 43 -3.12 -19.19 63.25
CA PRO A 43 -4.37 -19.70 62.62
C PRO A 43 -5.39 -20.28 63.66
N PRO A 44 -6.53 -20.97 63.35
CA PRO A 44 -6.97 -21.61 62.08
C PRO A 44 -8.48 -21.54 61.73
N GLU A 45 -8.82 -22.22 60.63
CA GLU A 45 -10.15 -22.67 60.14
C GLU A 45 -11.06 -21.64 59.45
N GLU A 46 -11.21 -21.78 58.12
CA GLU A 46 -12.44 -22.30 57.50
C GLU A 46 -12.32 -22.31 55.97
N THR A 47 -12.51 -23.50 55.42
CA THR A 47 -13.06 -23.85 54.10
C THR A 47 -13.34 -22.70 53.13
N GLN A 48 -12.47 -22.48 52.16
CA GLN A 48 -12.86 -21.93 50.86
C GLN A 48 -12.18 -22.71 49.75
N GLN A 49 -12.95 -23.68 49.25
CA GLN A 49 -13.02 -24.12 47.86
C GLN A 49 -11.98 -23.44 46.97
N GLN A 50 -10.87 -24.15 46.75
CA GLN A 50 -10.25 -24.14 45.43
C GLN A 50 -11.34 -24.62 44.47
N ALA A 51 -12.15 -23.68 44.00
CA ALA A 51 -12.77 -23.80 42.71
C ALA A 51 -11.58 -23.98 41.76
N GLU A 52 -11.34 -25.23 41.39
CA GLU A 52 -10.70 -25.60 40.15
C GLU A 52 -11.28 -24.68 39.09
N ARG A 53 -10.55 -23.60 38.79
CA ARG A 53 -10.75 -22.89 37.53
C ARG A 53 -10.60 -23.99 36.49
N PRO A 54 -11.58 -24.21 35.61
CA PRO A 54 -11.34 -25.09 34.47
C PRO A 54 -10.06 -24.58 33.84
N ALA A 55 -9.09 -25.49 33.69
CA ALA A 55 -7.81 -25.22 33.09
C ALA A 55 -8.06 -24.30 31.91
N ALA A 56 -7.49 -23.08 31.95
CA ALA A 56 -7.61 -22.12 30.88
C ALA A 56 -7.46 -22.90 29.58
N GLU A 57 -8.54 -23.02 28.80
CA GLU A 57 -8.51 -23.73 27.53
C GLU A 57 -7.27 -23.21 26.83
N ALA A 58 -6.26 -24.08 26.69
CA ALA A 58 -4.93 -23.65 26.33
C ALA A 58 -5.09 -22.93 25.00
N LEU A 59 -4.90 -21.61 24.99
CA LEU A 59 -5.27 -20.76 23.85
C LEU A 59 -4.51 -21.31 22.63
N VAL A 60 -5.20 -22.08 21.78
CA VAL A 60 -4.61 -22.86 20.70
C VAL A 60 -4.34 -21.88 19.58
N ILE A 61 -3.08 -21.81 19.13
CA ILE A 61 -2.70 -20.94 18.02
C ILE A 61 -1.93 -21.80 17.03
N GLU A 62 -2.60 -22.12 15.93
CA GLU A 62 -2.13 -23.07 14.92
C GLU A 62 -2.43 -22.52 13.53
N LEU A 63 -1.51 -22.76 12.61
CA LEU A 63 -1.63 -22.41 11.20
C LEU A 63 -1.80 -23.69 10.39
N TYR A 64 -2.79 -23.73 9.51
CA TYR A 64 -3.13 -24.90 8.71
C TYR A 64 -2.94 -24.61 7.22
N GLU A 65 -2.51 -25.63 6.47
CA GLU A 65 -2.34 -25.57 5.01
C GLU A 65 -3.69 -25.54 4.27
N ASP A 66 -4.73 -26.15 4.85
CA ASP A 66 -6.09 -26.20 4.31
C ASP A 66 -7.09 -25.31 5.04
N ALA A 67 -8.18 -25.00 4.34
CA ALA A 67 -9.30 -24.23 4.87
C ALA A 67 -10.13 -25.03 5.90
N GLU A 68 -10.03 -26.36 5.90
CA GLU A 68 -10.76 -27.24 6.83
C GLU A 68 -10.10 -27.34 8.21
N GLY A 69 -8.86 -26.86 8.37
CA GLY A 69 -8.12 -26.89 9.65
C GLY A 69 -7.62 -28.28 10.04
N THR A 70 -7.32 -29.13 9.06
CA THR A 70 -6.94 -30.54 9.29
C THR A 70 -5.44 -30.80 9.21
N ARG A 71 -4.71 -30.09 8.34
CA ARG A 71 -3.26 -30.25 8.16
C ARG A 71 -2.51 -29.05 8.76
N ALA A 72 -2.10 -29.20 10.01
CA ALA A 72 -1.30 -28.19 10.69
C ALA A 72 0.10 -28.11 10.08
N ILE A 73 0.61 -26.88 9.90
CA ILE A 73 1.97 -26.61 9.45
C ILE A 73 2.95 -26.89 10.60
N ASP A 74 4.06 -27.56 10.31
CA ASP A 74 5.09 -27.86 11.30
C ASP A 74 5.63 -26.55 11.93
N PRO A 75 5.65 -26.41 13.28
CA PRO A 75 6.14 -25.21 13.96
C PRO A 75 7.61 -24.85 13.67
N SER A 76 8.41 -25.81 13.19
CA SER A 76 9.80 -25.61 12.78
C SER A 76 9.95 -25.04 11.37
N THR A 77 8.87 -25.02 10.57
CA THR A 77 8.84 -24.45 9.22
C THR A 77 9.29 -22.98 9.26
N ALA A 78 10.05 -22.55 8.25
CA ALA A 78 10.44 -21.15 8.14
C ALA A 78 9.20 -20.26 8.03
N ASN A 79 9.19 -19.15 8.78
CA ASN A 79 8.08 -18.22 8.86
C ASN A 79 7.57 -17.79 7.48
N ALA A 80 8.46 -17.46 6.53
CA ALA A 80 8.05 -17.09 5.19
C ALA A 80 7.28 -18.20 4.45
N ASP A 81 7.77 -19.43 4.51
CA ASP A 81 7.15 -20.56 3.80
C ASP A 81 5.82 -20.95 4.45
N ALA A 82 5.77 -20.92 5.78
CA ALA A 82 4.57 -21.22 6.54
C ALA A 82 3.40 -20.28 6.20
N TRP A 83 3.62 -18.96 6.15
CA TRP A 83 2.54 -18.01 5.79
C TRP A 83 2.21 -17.96 4.29
N LEU A 84 3.08 -18.49 3.43
CA LEU A 84 2.78 -18.67 2.01
C LEU A 84 1.92 -19.92 1.76
N ALA A 85 2.14 -20.99 2.54
CA ALA A 85 1.38 -22.23 2.45
C ALA A 85 0.09 -22.22 3.29
N GLY A 86 0.05 -21.40 4.35
CA GLY A 86 -1.07 -21.34 5.28
C GLY A 86 -2.33 -20.74 4.65
N SER A 87 -3.46 -21.41 4.85
CA SER A 87 -4.79 -20.98 4.41
C SER A 87 -5.69 -20.57 5.58
N LEU A 88 -5.46 -21.13 6.77
CA LEU A 88 -6.29 -20.90 7.94
C LEU A 88 -5.44 -20.73 9.20
N LEU A 89 -5.68 -19.65 9.95
CA LEU A 89 -5.10 -19.40 11.27
C LEU A 89 -6.19 -19.58 12.33
N ARG A 90 -5.96 -20.48 13.29
CA ARG A 90 -6.80 -20.63 14.47
C ARG A 90 -6.22 -19.84 15.63
N VAL A 91 -7.06 -19.11 16.35
CA VAL A 91 -6.73 -18.42 17.60
C VAL A 91 -7.81 -18.72 18.63
N GLY A 92 -7.58 -19.73 19.46
CA GLY A 92 -8.57 -20.25 20.40
C GLY A 92 -9.80 -20.82 19.65
N PRO A 93 -11.01 -20.27 19.86
CA PRO A 93 -12.20 -20.65 19.12
C PRO A 93 -12.31 -19.95 17.75
N ASP A 94 -11.59 -18.86 17.54
CA ASP A 94 -11.72 -18.03 16.34
C ASP A 94 -10.88 -18.58 15.19
N LEU A 95 -11.44 -18.51 13.97
CA LEU A 95 -10.80 -18.94 12.74
C LEU A 95 -10.66 -17.73 11.80
N PHE A 96 -9.47 -17.58 11.23
CA PHE A 96 -9.12 -16.50 10.31
C PHE A 96 -8.58 -17.06 9.01
N GLU A 97 -9.15 -16.63 7.89
CA GLU A 97 -8.60 -16.91 6.57
C GLU A 97 -7.26 -16.17 6.43
N VAL A 98 -6.26 -16.89 5.92
CA VAL A 98 -4.93 -16.33 5.67
C VAL A 98 -4.86 -15.90 4.21
N CYS A 99 -4.84 -14.58 4.00
CA CYS A 99 -4.73 -13.99 2.68
C CYS A 99 -3.35 -13.36 2.49
N ILE A 100 -2.76 -13.58 1.31
CA ILE A 100 -1.57 -12.86 0.89
C ILE A 100 -1.98 -11.43 0.51
N ASN A 101 -1.23 -10.44 0.99
CA ASN A 101 -1.48 -9.04 0.65
C ASN A 101 -1.50 -8.87 -0.89
N PRO A 102 -2.57 -8.28 -1.46
CA PRO A 102 -2.69 -8.12 -2.89
C PRO A 102 -1.67 -7.09 -3.41
N PRO A 103 -1.25 -7.19 -4.69
CA PRO A 103 -0.51 -6.12 -5.36
C PRO A 103 -1.27 -4.81 -5.22
N THR A 104 -0.60 -3.76 -4.77
CA THR A 104 -1.25 -2.49 -4.41
C THR A 104 -0.43 -1.31 -4.90
N VAL A 105 -1.09 -0.31 -5.47
CA VAL A 105 -0.51 1.02 -5.70
C VAL A 105 -0.78 1.87 -4.47
N GLU A 106 0.26 2.20 -3.69
CA GLU A 106 0.13 3.05 -2.51
C GLU A 106 -0.04 4.52 -2.90
N THR A 107 0.72 4.96 -3.91
CA THR A 107 0.59 6.30 -4.50
C THR A 107 0.81 6.24 -5.99
N LEU A 108 0.07 7.07 -6.74
CA LEU A 108 0.27 7.29 -8.16
C LEU A 108 0.24 8.79 -8.43
N THR A 109 1.29 9.30 -9.06
CA THR A 109 1.42 10.72 -9.37
C THR A 109 1.82 10.91 -10.82
N LEU A 110 1.25 11.95 -11.44
CA LEU A 110 1.51 12.33 -12.81
C LEU A 110 1.85 13.82 -12.88
N GLN A 111 2.77 14.20 -13.76
CA GLN A 111 3.19 15.59 -13.94
C GLN A 111 2.00 16.46 -14.38
N ALA A 112 1.86 17.65 -13.78
CA ALA A 112 0.67 18.48 -13.96
C ALA A 112 0.57 19.19 -15.33
N PHE A 113 1.69 19.35 -16.04
CA PHE A 113 1.78 20.17 -17.27
C PHE A 113 2.33 19.34 -18.44
N PRO A 114 1.49 18.53 -19.09
CA PRO A 114 1.93 17.74 -20.23
C PRO A 114 2.17 18.62 -21.47
N LEU A 115 3.22 18.29 -22.24
CA LEU A 115 3.58 18.97 -23.48
C LEU A 115 3.54 17.98 -24.64
N VAL A 116 3.03 18.42 -25.80
CA VAL A 116 3.10 17.63 -27.04
C VAL A 116 4.54 17.25 -27.34
N GLY A 117 4.77 15.97 -27.63
CA GLY A 117 6.09 15.42 -27.95
C GLY A 117 6.99 15.11 -26.75
N TYR A 118 6.64 15.50 -25.52
CA TYR A 118 7.45 15.23 -24.33
C TYR A 118 6.93 14.02 -23.56
N PRO A 119 7.79 13.03 -23.24
CA PRO A 119 7.37 11.83 -22.54
C PRO A 119 6.94 12.13 -21.10
N LEU A 120 5.76 11.65 -20.75
CA LEU A 120 5.23 11.61 -19.40
C LEU A 120 5.53 10.25 -18.78
N LEU A 121 6.14 10.27 -17.61
CA LEU A 121 6.39 9.08 -16.81
C LEU A 121 5.74 9.27 -15.44
N PRO A 122 4.70 8.49 -15.09
CA PRO A 122 4.10 8.54 -13.77
C PRO A 122 5.06 7.94 -12.73
N ALA A 123 5.00 8.48 -11.52
CA ALA A 123 5.67 7.88 -10.37
C ALA A 123 4.64 7.10 -9.54
N ALA A 124 4.80 5.77 -9.52
CA ALA A 124 4.02 4.86 -8.69
C ALA A 124 4.85 4.31 -7.53
N GLN A 125 4.28 4.33 -6.33
CA GLN A 125 4.79 3.55 -5.20
C GLN A 125 3.98 2.27 -5.10
N LEU A 126 4.66 1.13 -5.16
CA LEU A 126 4.04 -0.19 -5.21
C LEU A 126 4.31 -0.96 -3.92
N ALA A 127 3.31 -1.70 -3.45
CA ALA A 127 3.43 -2.69 -2.40
C ALA A 127 2.97 -4.05 -2.91
N PHE A 128 3.77 -5.09 -2.65
CA PHE A 128 3.46 -6.48 -3.04
C PHE A 128 3.23 -6.68 -4.55
N ALA A 129 3.83 -5.82 -5.39
CA ALA A 129 3.69 -5.83 -6.85
C ALA A 129 5.06 -5.72 -7.52
N ASP A 130 5.17 -6.27 -8.73
CA ASP A 130 6.34 -6.20 -9.60
C ASP A 130 6.12 -5.13 -10.66
N ALA A 131 7.05 -4.17 -10.78
CA ALA A 131 6.90 -3.03 -11.67
C ALA A 131 6.74 -3.44 -13.15
N ASP A 132 7.46 -4.49 -13.57
CA ASP A 132 7.43 -5.00 -14.95
C ASP A 132 6.16 -5.79 -15.27
N ALA A 133 5.46 -6.30 -14.25
CA ALA A 133 4.18 -7.00 -14.39
C ALA A 133 2.98 -6.04 -14.41
N CYS A 134 3.17 -4.80 -13.92
CA CYS A 134 2.11 -3.80 -13.82
C CYS A 134 1.56 -3.43 -15.21
N ARG A 135 0.24 -3.25 -15.30
CA ARG A 135 -0.43 -2.88 -16.53
C ARG A 135 -0.77 -1.41 -16.52
N TRP A 136 -0.44 -0.73 -17.60
CA TRP A 136 -0.63 0.69 -17.76
C TRP A 136 -1.64 0.98 -18.85
N ARG A 137 -2.50 1.97 -18.60
CA ARG A 137 -3.46 2.46 -19.58
C ARG A 137 -3.50 3.97 -19.56
N TRP A 138 -3.39 4.56 -20.74
CA TRP A 138 -3.53 6.00 -20.92
C TRP A 138 -4.90 6.33 -21.50
N LEU A 139 -5.50 7.39 -20.96
CA LEU A 139 -6.78 7.91 -21.41
C LEU A 139 -6.69 9.41 -21.61
N ARG A 140 -7.48 9.94 -22.54
CA ARG A 140 -7.67 11.37 -22.72
C ARG A 140 -9.13 11.75 -22.60
N ARG A 141 -9.37 13.01 -22.24
CA ARG A 141 -10.69 13.64 -22.27
C ARG A 141 -10.59 15.02 -22.92
N ARG A 142 -11.38 15.23 -23.97
CA ARG A 142 -11.39 16.49 -24.74
C ARG A 142 -11.91 17.68 -23.92
N ALA A 143 -11.46 18.87 -24.29
CA ALA A 143 -12.02 20.12 -23.82
C ALA A 143 -13.50 20.22 -24.24
N GLY A 144 -14.40 20.55 -23.29
CA GLY A 144 -15.85 20.57 -23.51
C GLY A 144 -16.61 19.44 -22.80
N GLY A 145 -15.92 18.50 -22.17
CA GLY A 145 -16.53 17.37 -21.47
C GLY A 145 -16.69 16.15 -22.38
N GLY A 146 -17.04 15.02 -21.76
CA GLY A 146 -17.13 13.72 -22.44
C GLY A 146 -16.46 12.61 -21.64
N ASP A 147 -16.61 11.38 -22.13
CA ASP A 147 -16.01 10.20 -21.53
C ASP A 147 -14.51 10.12 -21.81
N TRP A 148 -13.80 9.40 -20.94
CA TRP A 148 -12.38 9.10 -21.11
C TRP A 148 -12.21 8.08 -22.24
N GLU A 149 -11.44 8.44 -23.27
CA GLU A 149 -11.11 7.55 -24.39
C GLU A 149 -9.66 7.03 -24.29
N PRO A 150 -9.40 5.75 -24.57
CA PRO A 150 -8.05 5.19 -24.51
C PRO A 150 -7.15 5.80 -25.59
N VAL A 151 -5.88 6.05 -25.24
CA VAL A 151 -4.83 6.57 -26.13
C VAL A 151 -3.57 5.72 -26.06
N GLY A 152 -2.65 5.90 -27.02
CA GLY A 152 -1.37 5.16 -27.05
C GLY A 152 -1.39 3.83 -27.82
N GLY A 153 -2.42 3.57 -28.63
CA GLY A 153 -2.50 2.41 -29.53
C GLY A 153 -2.90 1.08 -28.84
N VAL A 154 -3.32 0.11 -29.65
CA VAL A 154 -3.66 -1.26 -29.21
C VAL A 154 -2.36 -2.06 -29.10
N GLY A 155 -1.89 -2.32 -27.88
CA GLY A 155 -0.67 -3.09 -27.66
C GLY A 155 0.15 -2.75 -26.42
N GLY A 156 -0.49 -2.24 -25.35
CA GLY A 156 0.16 -2.14 -24.03
C GLY A 156 1.32 -1.16 -24.01
N GLY A 157 1.03 0.14 -24.15
CA GLY A 157 2.00 1.18 -23.82
C GLY A 157 2.48 0.97 -22.39
N GLY A 158 3.81 0.95 -22.20
CA GLY A 158 4.39 0.96 -20.86
C GLY A 158 3.97 2.20 -20.07
N ALA A 159 4.56 2.40 -18.90
CA ALA A 159 4.25 3.56 -18.07
C ALA A 159 4.46 4.91 -18.79
N CYS A 160 5.30 4.96 -19.82
CA CYS A 160 5.64 6.17 -20.56
C CYS A 160 4.64 6.48 -21.70
N TYR A 161 4.16 7.72 -21.78
CA TYR A 161 3.34 8.23 -22.89
C TYR A 161 3.83 9.60 -23.34
N ALA A 162 4.04 9.78 -24.65
CA ALA A 162 4.32 11.09 -25.23
C ALA A 162 3.03 11.63 -25.88
N PRO A 163 2.46 12.74 -25.38
CA PRO A 163 1.27 13.34 -25.96
C PRO A 163 1.48 13.72 -27.43
N ALA A 164 0.49 13.47 -28.26
CA ALA A 164 0.49 13.82 -29.67
C ALA A 164 -0.28 15.13 -29.93
N GLU A 165 -0.23 15.65 -31.15
CA GLU A 165 -0.94 16.89 -31.52
C GLU A 165 -2.46 16.77 -31.29
N GLU A 166 -3.03 15.56 -31.43
CA GLU A 166 -4.45 15.33 -31.20
C GLU A 166 -4.86 15.39 -29.72
N ASP A 167 -3.89 15.39 -28.81
CA ASP A 167 -4.12 15.48 -27.36
C ASP A 167 -4.12 16.93 -26.86
N GLU A 168 -3.78 17.90 -27.72
CA GLU A 168 -3.72 19.31 -27.35
C GLU A 168 -5.03 19.79 -26.69
N GLY A 169 -4.89 20.48 -25.55
CA GLY A 169 -6.03 20.95 -24.76
C GLY A 169 -6.82 19.84 -24.05
N CYS A 170 -6.51 18.55 -24.28
CA CYS A 170 -7.13 17.43 -23.58
C CYS A 170 -6.52 17.24 -22.20
N MET A 171 -7.34 16.77 -21.25
CA MET A 171 -6.84 16.23 -19.99
C MET A 171 -6.34 14.80 -20.25
N LEU A 172 -5.22 14.42 -19.62
CA LEU A 172 -4.76 13.02 -19.66
C LEU A 172 -4.92 12.37 -18.29
N ARG A 173 -5.14 11.05 -18.33
CA ARG A 173 -5.18 10.16 -17.19
C ARG A 173 -4.31 8.95 -17.48
N VAL A 174 -3.57 8.53 -16.48
CA VAL A 174 -2.92 7.23 -16.48
C VAL A 174 -3.55 6.35 -15.41
N GLU A 175 -3.79 5.09 -15.76
CA GLU A 175 -4.24 4.03 -14.87
C GLU A 175 -3.13 2.99 -14.72
N CYS A 176 -2.79 2.66 -13.47
CA CYS A 176 -1.88 1.57 -13.14
C CYS A 176 -2.68 0.46 -12.46
N THR A 177 -2.71 -0.72 -13.06
CA THR A 177 -3.15 -1.95 -12.40
C THR A 177 -1.92 -2.67 -11.87
N PRO A 178 -1.68 -2.67 -10.55
CA PRO A 178 -0.52 -3.35 -9.99
C PRO A 178 -0.67 -4.85 -10.17
N ALA A 179 0.42 -5.53 -10.48
CA ALA A 179 0.43 -6.96 -10.63
C ALA A 179 1.66 -7.56 -9.95
N ARG A 180 1.56 -8.82 -9.56
CA ARG A 180 2.71 -9.62 -9.14
C ARG A 180 2.82 -10.81 -10.08
N ASP A 181 4.03 -11.06 -10.57
CA ASP A 181 4.29 -12.20 -11.43
C ASP A 181 4.06 -13.50 -10.65
N GLY A 182 3.46 -14.48 -11.33
CA GLY A 182 3.23 -15.81 -10.76
C GLY A 182 4.49 -16.66 -10.63
N GLY A 183 5.63 -16.18 -11.15
CA GLY A 183 6.89 -16.92 -11.22
C GLY A 183 7.93 -16.36 -10.27
N GLY A 184 8.12 -16.99 -9.11
CA GLY A 184 9.27 -16.66 -8.25
C GLY A 184 9.19 -17.01 -6.77
N GLY A 185 8.59 -18.14 -6.40
CA GLY A 185 8.70 -18.69 -5.04
C GLY A 185 8.56 -20.20 -5.10
N GLY A 186 9.66 -20.93 -4.84
CA GLY A 186 9.73 -22.39 -4.87
C GLY A 186 8.97 -23.08 -3.74
N GLY A 187 7.67 -22.81 -3.63
CA GLY A 187 6.71 -23.57 -2.83
C GLY A 187 5.97 -24.54 -3.74
N ASN A 188 6.01 -25.83 -3.40
CA ASN A 188 5.46 -26.91 -4.20
C ASN A 188 3.92 -26.82 -4.22
N GLY A 189 3.33 -26.25 -5.28
CA GLY A 189 1.87 -26.22 -5.44
C GLY A 189 1.33 -25.23 -6.48
N GLY A 190 1.45 -25.55 -7.76
CA GLY A 190 0.72 -24.90 -8.86
C GLY A 190 1.29 -23.55 -9.32
N GLY A 191 1.53 -23.41 -10.62
CA GLY A 191 1.87 -22.11 -11.20
C GLY A 191 0.77 -21.09 -10.90
N GLY A 192 1.03 -20.20 -9.96
CA GLY A 192 0.07 -19.20 -9.53
C GLY A 192 -0.25 -18.26 -10.68
N ALA A 193 -1.53 -18.02 -10.94
CA ALA A 193 -1.95 -16.98 -11.86
C ALA A 193 -1.38 -15.63 -11.37
N ALA A 194 -1.00 -14.76 -12.31
CA ALA A 194 -0.59 -13.39 -11.98
C ALA A 194 -1.67 -12.74 -11.10
N ALA A 195 -1.27 -12.30 -9.90
CA ALA A 195 -2.18 -11.59 -9.03
C ALA A 195 -2.33 -10.16 -9.56
N LEU A 196 -3.57 -9.67 -9.64
CA LEU A 196 -3.87 -8.30 -10.02
C LEU A 196 -4.47 -7.58 -8.81
N GLY A 197 -4.06 -6.33 -8.60
CA GLY A 197 -4.73 -5.43 -7.67
C GLY A 197 -5.74 -4.53 -8.35
N GLU A 198 -6.31 -3.62 -7.57
CA GLU A 198 -7.25 -2.62 -8.09
C GLU A 198 -6.52 -1.54 -8.90
N PRO A 199 -7.09 -1.08 -10.04
CA PRO A 199 -6.51 0.00 -10.81
C PRO A 199 -6.58 1.33 -10.05
N VAL A 200 -5.47 2.07 -10.07
CA VAL A 200 -5.39 3.43 -9.52
C VAL A 200 -5.11 4.41 -10.65
N SER A 201 -5.80 5.55 -10.63
CA SER A 201 -5.67 6.60 -11.65
C SER A 201 -4.93 7.84 -11.14
N ALA A 202 -4.20 8.50 -12.02
CA ALA A 202 -3.71 9.87 -11.81
C ALA A 202 -3.99 10.72 -13.05
N ASP A 203 -4.49 11.93 -12.80
CA ASP A 203 -4.86 12.89 -13.84
C ASP A 203 -3.82 14.02 -13.90
N CYS A 204 -3.62 14.59 -15.09
CA CYS A 204 -2.87 15.82 -15.26
C CYS A 204 -3.70 16.90 -15.97
N GLY A 205 -3.19 18.13 -15.93
CA GLY A 205 -3.80 19.28 -16.59
C GLY A 205 -3.86 19.13 -18.11
N PRO A 206 -4.43 20.13 -18.80
CA PRO A 206 -4.55 20.11 -20.25
C PRO A 206 -3.16 20.08 -20.91
N VAL A 207 -3.03 19.33 -22.01
CA VAL A 207 -1.82 19.31 -22.84
C VAL A 207 -1.57 20.68 -23.46
N LEU A 208 -0.36 21.19 -23.26
CA LEU A 208 0.10 22.48 -23.77
C LEU A 208 1.06 22.29 -24.96
N PHE A 209 1.26 23.36 -25.71
CA PHE A 209 2.20 23.41 -26.83
C PHE A 209 3.67 23.52 -26.41
N ASP A 210 4.56 23.09 -27.31
CA ASP A 210 6.02 23.25 -27.25
C ASP A 210 6.55 24.62 -27.76
N TYR A 211 5.67 25.56 -28.16
CA TYR A 211 6.13 26.85 -28.69
C TYR A 211 6.80 27.76 -27.66
N CYS A 212 6.80 27.39 -26.38
CA CYS A 212 7.47 28.14 -25.32
C CYS A 212 8.87 27.57 -25.13
N PRO A 213 9.94 28.28 -25.53
CA PRO A 213 11.31 27.81 -25.32
C PRO A 213 11.53 27.37 -23.88
N THR A 214 12.17 26.22 -23.68
CA THR A 214 12.41 25.60 -22.35
C THR A 214 12.95 26.57 -21.28
N PRO A 215 13.87 27.51 -21.60
CA PRO A 215 14.34 28.50 -20.61
C PRO A 215 13.23 29.41 -20.07
N LEU A 216 12.17 29.64 -20.84
CA LEU A 216 11.03 30.47 -20.45
C LEU A 216 10.03 29.73 -19.55
N LEU A 217 10.13 28.41 -19.45
CA LEU A 217 9.31 27.58 -18.57
C LEU A 217 9.93 27.42 -17.17
N ASP A 218 11.20 27.78 -16.99
CA ASP A 218 11.89 27.73 -15.68
C ASP A 218 11.18 28.58 -14.63
N ASN A 219 11.06 28.05 -13.42
CA ASN A 219 10.31 28.70 -12.35
C ASN A 219 10.96 30.04 -11.95
N ASN A 220 12.28 30.13 -11.94
CA ASN A 220 12.98 31.38 -11.60
C ASN A 220 12.76 32.44 -12.67
N TYR A 221 12.82 32.04 -13.94
CA TYR A 221 12.53 32.93 -15.07
C TYR A 221 11.09 33.48 -15.01
N ARG A 222 10.11 32.59 -14.83
CA ARG A 222 8.69 32.98 -14.78
C ARG A 222 8.36 33.81 -13.54
N ARG A 223 8.96 33.49 -12.39
CA ARG A 223 8.73 34.22 -11.14
C ARG A 223 9.17 35.68 -11.24
N GLN A 224 10.27 35.95 -11.93
CA GLN A 224 10.75 37.32 -12.14
C GLN A 224 9.75 38.13 -12.98
N LEU A 225 9.27 37.57 -14.08
CA LEU A 225 8.27 38.23 -14.95
C LEU A 225 6.96 38.52 -14.21
N VAL A 226 6.45 37.55 -13.44
CA VAL A 226 5.21 37.73 -12.65
C VAL A 226 5.38 38.82 -11.58
N LEU A 227 6.55 38.89 -10.92
CA LEU A 227 6.82 39.93 -9.93
C LEU A 227 6.88 41.33 -10.56
N GLU A 228 7.52 41.47 -11.71
CA GLU A 228 7.57 42.74 -12.46
C GLU A 228 6.16 43.20 -12.87
N GLU A 229 5.32 42.28 -13.34
CA GLU A 229 3.94 42.58 -13.73
C GLU A 229 3.06 42.99 -12.52
N VAL A 230 3.12 42.23 -11.42
CA VAL A 230 2.36 42.55 -10.20
C VAL A 230 2.75 43.91 -9.62
N VAL A 231 4.06 44.24 -9.61
CA VAL A 231 4.55 45.54 -9.15
C VAL A 231 4.06 46.67 -10.07
N ALA A 232 4.13 46.49 -11.39
CA ALA A 232 3.63 47.48 -12.35
C ALA A 232 2.12 47.75 -12.17
N TYR A 233 1.32 46.71 -11.88
CA TYR A 233 -0.12 46.84 -11.61
C TYR A 233 -0.42 47.61 -10.32
N GLN A 234 0.37 47.43 -9.26
CA GLN A 234 0.18 48.16 -8.00
C GLN A 234 0.52 49.65 -8.11
N VAL A 235 1.48 50.00 -8.98
CA VAL A 235 1.86 51.40 -9.22
C VAL A 235 0.87 52.11 -10.16
N GLY A 236 0.18 51.39 -11.05
CA GLY A 236 -0.80 51.95 -11.99
C GLY A 236 -2.21 52.24 -11.43
N GLY A 237 -2.56 51.73 -10.25
CA GLY A 237 -3.90 51.86 -9.66
C GLY A 237 -4.21 53.18 -8.94
N GLY A 238 -3.22 54.06 -8.77
CA GLY A 238 -3.33 55.29 -7.96
C GLY A 238 -3.80 56.55 -8.70
N GLY A 239 -4.25 56.46 -9.95
CA GLY A 239 -4.43 57.64 -10.80
C GLY A 239 -5.67 57.62 -11.68
N ARG A 240 -6.87 57.54 -11.09
CA ARG A 240 -8.13 58.03 -11.72
C ARG A 240 -9.25 58.13 -10.68
N GLN A 241 -9.23 59.20 -9.89
CA GLN A 241 -10.46 59.83 -9.41
C GLN A 241 -10.57 61.19 -10.09
N ARG A 242 -11.63 61.35 -10.88
CA ARG A 242 -12.16 62.65 -11.30
C ARG A 242 -13.00 63.22 -10.17
#